data_AF-A0A954HBM0-F1
#
_entry.id   AF-A0A954HBM0-F1
#
_cell.length_a   1.000
_cell.length_b   1.000
_cell.length_c   1.000
_cell.angle_alpha   90.00
_cell.angle_beta   90.00
_cell.angle_gamma   90.00
#
_symmetry.space_group_name_H-M   'P 1'
#
loop_
_entity.id
_entity.type
_entity.pdbx_description
1 polymer ?
#
loop_
_entity_poly.entity_id
_entity_poly.type
_entity_poly.pdbx_seq_one_letter_code
_entity_poly.pdbx_strand_id
1 'polypeptide(L)' 'MEFGSISAAIWSKQISSADGQPRDSWTVNLSRSYRDGKSTKRTHVLFPEHLLTASMALLKAWEFIEQKSKERTEASA' A
#
# COMPACT_ATOMS: atom_id res chain seq x y z
N MET A 1 -9.50 5.60 22.92
CA MET A 1 -8.56 5.28 21.82
C MET A 1 -8.27 6.56 21.06
N GLU A 2 -7.00 6.86 20.82
CA GLU A 2 -6.59 8.07 20.09
C GLU A 2 -6.09 7.70 18.69
N PHE A 3 -6.53 8.45 17.67
CA PHE A 3 -6.04 8.28 16.31
C PHE A 3 -4.54 8.55 16.23
N GLY A 4 -3.80 7.65 15.58
CA GLY A 4 -2.38 7.85 15.29
C GLY A 4 -2.17 8.28 13.84
N SER A 5 -2.27 7.34 12.92
CA SER A 5 -1.99 7.57 11.50
C SER A 5 -2.68 6.53 10.60
N ILE A 6 -2.71 6.80 9.30
CA ILE A 6 -3.01 5.79 8.27
C ILE A 6 -1.78 5.62 7.41
N SER A 7 -1.42 4.37 7.10
CA SER A 7 -0.29 4.04 6.23
C SER A 7 -0.64 2.94 5.25
N ALA A 8 -0.08 3.03 4.05
CA ALA A 8 -0.14 2.00 3.02
C ALA A 8 1.22 1.29 2.95
N ALA A 9 1.21 -0.03 3.05
CA ALA A 9 2.38 -0.88 2.83
C ALA A 9 2.25 -1.58 1.47
N ILE A 10 3.37 -1.74 0.77
CA ILE A 10 3.40 -2.20 -0.62
C ILE A 10 4.34 -3.40 -0.73
N TRP A 11 3.89 -4.46 -1.40
CA TRP A 11 4.71 -5.61 -1.73
C TRP A 11 4.55 -5.93 -3.21
N SER A 12 5.64 -6.29 -3.87
CA SER A 12 5.63 -6.87 -5.21
C SER A 12 5.92 -8.36 -5.15
N LYS A 13 5.31 -9.10 -6.07
CA LYS A 13 5.65 -10.48 -6.37
C LYS A 13 5.50 -10.72 -7.86
N GLN A 14 6.45 -11.43 -8.45
CA GLN A 14 6.31 -11.94 -9.81
C GLN A 14 5.38 -13.16 -9.80
N ILE A 15 4.32 -13.12 -10.61
CA ILE A 15 3.36 -14.20 -10.76
C ILE A 15 3.40 -14.73 -12.20
N SER A 16 3.20 -16.03 -12.37
CA SER A 16 2.99 -16.62 -13.69
C SER A 16 1.59 -16.25 -14.18
N SER A 17 1.51 -15.58 -15.33
CA SER A 17 0.24 -15.29 -15.99
C SER A 17 -0.20 -16.47 -16.86
N ALA A 18 -1.48 -16.50 -17.24
CA ALA A 18 -2.08 -17.60 -18.02
C ALA A 18 -1.46 -17.78 -19.41
N ASP A 19 -0.82 -16.75 -19.93
CA ASP A 19 -0.02 -16.72 -21.16
C ASP A 19 1.43 -17.23 -20.97
N GLY A 20 1.77 -17.70 -19.76
CA GLY A 20 3.11 -18.19 -19.42
C GLY A 20 4.14 -17.08 -19.20
N GLN A 21 3.77 -15.81 -19.41
CA GLN A 21 4.67 -14.68 -19.20
C GLN A 21 4.65 -14.25 -17.73
N PRO A 22 5.81 -13.97 -17.12
CA PRO A 22 5.83 -13.47 -15.76
C PRO A 22 5.31 -12.03 -15.70
N ARG A 23 4.42 -11.73 -14.74
CA ARG A 23 3.89 -10.39 -14.50
C ARG A 23 4.13 -9.97 -13.07
N ASP A 24 4.30 -8.68 -12.85
CA ASP A 24 4.37 -8.13 -11.51
C ASP A 24 2.96 -7.95 -10.95
N SER A 25 2.75 -8.53 -9.77
CA SER A 25 1.59 -8.27 -8.94
C SER A 25 2.02 -7.39 -7.78
N TRP A 26 1.32 -6.28 -7.60
CA TRP A 26 1.51 -5.35 -6.50
C TRP A 26 0.33 -5.46 -5.54
N THR A 27 0.63 -5.64 -4.26
CA THR A 27 -0.36 -5.62 -3.19
C THR A 27 -0.16 -4.39 -2.34
N VAL A 28 -1.24 -3.63 -2.13
CA VAL A 28 -1.26 -2.48 -1.23
C VAL A 28 -2.13 -2.83 -0.03
N ASN A 29 -1.57 -2.76 1.18
CA ASN A 29 -2.30 -2.96 2.42
C ASN A 29 -2.40 -1.65 3.19
N LEU A 30 -3.64 -1.18 3.38
CA LEU A 30 -3.94 0.01 4.14
C LEU A 30 -4.20 -0.36 5.61
N SER A 31 -3.55 0.36 6.52
CA SER A 31 -3.70 0.13 7.95
C SER A 31 -3.79 1.45 8.71
N ARG A 32 -4.57 1.45 9.79
CA ARG A 32 -4.68 2.54 10.76
C ARG A 32 -3.94 2.17 12.03
N SER A 33 -3.09 3.08 12.52
CA SER A 33 -2.51 3.01 13.84
C SER A 33 -3.33 3.83 14.84
N TYR A 34 -3.44 3.33 16.07
CA TYR A 34 -4.12 4.02 17.16
C TYR A 34 -3.41 3.73 18.49
N ARG A 35 -3.56 4.64 19.44
CA ARG A 35 -3.06 4.45 20.80
C ARG A 35 -4.15 3.87 21.70
N ASP A 36 -3.77 2.82 22.41
CA ASP A 36 -4.57 2.15 23.44
C ASP A 36 -3.74 2.07 24.73
N GLY A 37 -4.01 3.01 25.64
CA GLY A 37 -3.18 3.25 26.83
C GLY A 37 -1.75 3.60 26.45
N LYS A 38 -0.79 2.78 26.92
CA LYS A 38 0.65 2.95 26.61
C LYS A 38 1.09 2.25 25.32
N SER A 39 0.19 1.52 24.64
CA SER A 39 0.52 0.70 23.48
C SER A 39 0.04 1.33 22.17
N THR A 40 0.85 1.20 21.12
CA THR A 40 0.43 1.51 19.75
C THR A 40 -0.04 0.23 19.08
N LYS A 41 -1.27 0.22 18.57
CA LYS A 41 -1.88 -0.91 17.88
C LYS A 41 -2.14 -0.56 16.41
N ARG A 42 -2.27 -1.58 15.56
CA ARG A 42 -2.62 -1.46 14.13
C ARG A 42 -3.90 -2.23 13.83
N THR A 43 -4.71 -1.73 12.90
CA THR A 43 -5.94 -2.36 12.42
C THR A 43 -6.20 -2.01 10.96
N HIS A 44 -6.96 -2.84 10.25
CA HIS A 44 -7.45 -2.55 8.89
C HIS A 44 -8.83 -1.88 8.90
N VAL A 45 -9.44 -1.71 10.06
CA VAL A 45 -10.73 -1.03 10.21
C VAL A 45 -10.53 0.48 10.06
N LEU A 46 -11.26 1.06 9.11
CA LEU A 46 -11.33 2.49 8.85
C LEU A 46 -12.73 3.01 9.21
N PHE A 47 -12.82 4.29 9.55
CA PHE A 47 -14.08 5.00 9.80
C PHE A 47 -14.24 6.12 8.78
N PRO A 48 -15.45 6.68 8.57
CA PRO A 48 -15.69 7.69 7.55
C PRO A 48 -14.74 8.91 7.60
N GLU A 49 -14.39 9.38 8.79
CA GLU A 49 -13.45 10.49 8.99
C GLU A 49 -12.02 10.20 8.52
N HIS A 50 -11.69 8.93 8.32
CA HIS A 50 -10.38 8.46 7.84
C HIS A 50 -10.27 8.40 6.32
N LEU A 51 -11.37 8.56 5.58
CA LEU A 51 -11.42 8.30 4.13
C LEU A 51 -10.48 9.22 3.34
N LEU A 52 -10.36 10.49 3.71
CA LEU A 52 -9.47 11.43 3.02
C LEU A 52 -7.99 11.05 3.21
N THR A 53 -7.56 10.75 4.44
CA THR A 53 -6.17 10.34 4.69
C THR A 53 -5.87 8.98 4.06
N ALA A 54 -6.85 8.07 4.05
CA ALA A 54 -6.76 6.77 3.37
C ALA A 54 -6.58 6.93 1.86
N SER A 55 -7.36 7.79 1.21
CA SER A 55 -7.23 8.02 -0.24
C SER A 55 -5.87 8.61 -0.61
N MET A 56 -5.37 9.58 0.18
CA MET A 56 -4.03 10.14 -0.02
C MET A 56 -2.93 9.08 0.14
N ALA A 57 -3.05 8.18 1.12
CA ALA A 57 -2.09 7.09 1.30
C ALA A 57 -2.10 6.12 0.12
N LEU A 58 -3.28 5.82 -0.45
CA LEU A 58 -3.41 4.98 -1.64
C LEU A 58 -2.87 5.66 -2.90
N LEU A 59 -3.12 6.96 -3.08
CA LEU A 59 -2.58 7.73 -4.21
C LEU A 59 -1.04 7.70 -4.20
N LYS A 60 -0.42 7.96 -3.04
CA LYS A 60 1.05 7.85 -2.90
C LYS A 60 1.57 6.44 -3.14
N ALA A 61 0.82 5.43 -2.71
CA ALA A 61 1.19 4.04 -2.98
C ALA A 61 1.14 3.72 -4.48
N TRP A 62 0.16 4.27 -5.20
CA TRP A 62 0.05 4.15 -6.64
C TRP A 62 1.21 4.83 -7.37
N GLU A 63 1.51 6.08 -7.01
CA GLU A 63 2.66 6.82 -7.55
C GLU A 63 3.98 6.05 -7.38
N PHE A 64 4.19 5.44 -6.21
CA PHE A 64 5.36 4.60 -5.94
C PHE A 64 5.41 3.37 -6.86
N ILE A 65 4.27 2.69 -7.07
CA ILE A 65 4.19 1.51 -7.95
C ILE A 65 4.48 1.91 -9.40
N GLU A 66 3.90 3.01 -9.88
CA GLU A 66 4.15 3.51 -11.24
C GLU A 66 5.63 3.84 -11.46
N GLN A 67 6.26 4.52 -10.50
CA GLN A 67 7.68 4.83 -10.55
C GLN A 67 8.52 3.54 -10.64
N LYS A 68 8.24 2.55 -9.78
CA LYS A 68 8.98 1.28 -9.78
C LYS A 68 8.79 0.46 -11.06
N SER A 69 7.60 0.52 -11.65
CA SER A 69 7.33 -0.12 -12.94
C SER A 69 8.13 0.51 -14.08
N LYS A 70 8.27 1.84 -14.08
CA LYS A 70 9.07 2.56 -15.09
C LYS A 70 10.56 2.24 -14.98
N GLU A 71 11.12 2.34 -13.77
CA GLU A 71 12.54 2.03 -13.50
C GLU A 71 12.93 0.62 -13.98
N ARG A 72 12.04 -0.36 -13.83
CA ARG A 72 12.29 -1.74 -14.26
C ARG A 72 12.27 -1.92 -15.78
N THR A 73 11.40 -1.18 -16.47
CA THR A 73 11.27 -1.22 -17.92
C THR A 73 12.52 -0.62 -18.57
N GLU A 74 13.00 0.49 -18.03
CA GLU A 74 14.24 1.15 -18.45
C GLU A 74 15.49 0.31 -18.14
N ALA A 75 15.51 -0.43 -17.03
CA ALA A 75 16.62 -1.33 -16.69
C ALA A 75 16.67 -2.62 -17.53
N SER A 76 15.61 -2.92 -18.29
CA SER A 76 15.51 -4.13 -19.14
C SER A 76 15.66 -3.83 -20.63
N ALA A 77 15.84 -2.57 -21.01
CA ALA A 77 16.07 -2.09 -22.38
C ALA A 77 17.57 -1.88 -22.65
#